data_AF-A0A399HX98-F1
#
_entry.id   AF-A0A399HX98-F1
#
_cell.length_a   1.000
_cell.length_b   1.000
_cell.length_c   1.000
_cell.angle_alpha   90.00
_cell.angle_beta   90.00
_cell.angle_gamma   90.00
#
_symmetry.space_group_name_H-M   'P 1'
#
loop_
_entity.id
_entity.type
_entity.pdbx_description
1 polymer ?
#
loop_
_entity_poly.entity_id
_entity_poly.type
_entity_poly.pdbx_seq_one_letter_code
_entity_poly.pdbx_strand_id
1 'polypeptide(L)'
;MSLFLSSLLLAGAALGAPLQPSDPVFTNATITPPINGTTPSPLQPGIVSNCDEYYFVKPGDICIDIASAKGITLDDFLTWNPQAGETCTNLLADTYACVSVVGHTPTPTKPSNGIETPRPIQEGMVDNCNKFHFVESGESCPAIQKEYGVSLEDLAKWNPAIEDDCTMMWANTNLCVGVVA
;
A
#
# COMPACT_ATOMS: atom_id res chain seq x y z
N MET A 1 -6.17 63.67 -58.88
CA MET A 1 -5.32 64.05 -57.74
C MET A 1 -5.48 62.97 -56.68
N SER A 2 -4.47 62.11 -56.56
CA SER A 2 -3.96 61.37 -55.38
C SER A 2 -4.78 61.45 -54.06
N LEU A 3 -5.04 60.40 -53.26
CA LEU A 3 -4.11 59.41 -52.67
C LEU A 3 -4.83 58.15 -52.12
N PHE A 4 -4.10 57.04 -52.04
CA PHE A 4 -4.41 55.79 -51.31
C PHE A 4 -4.02 55.88 -49.82
N LEU A 5 -4.83 55.34 -48.91
CA LEU A 5 -4.44 54.76 -47.58
C LEU A 5 -5.47 53.66 -47.24
N SER A 6 -5.15 52.37 -47.26
CA SER A 6 -4.41 51.54 -46.29
C SER A 6 -5.20 51.18 -45.02
N SER A 7 -5.42 49.86 -44.92
CA SER A 7 -5.94 48.94 -43.89
C SER A 7 -5.89 49.33 -42.41
N LEU A 8 -6.91 48.93 -41.63
CA LEU A 8 -6.75 48.10 -40.42
C LEU A 8 -8.10 47.53 -39.92
N LEU A 9 -8.29 46.21 -39.99
CA LEU A 9 -9.31 45.52 -39.18
C LEU A 9 -8.72 45.27 -37.79
N LEU A 10 -9.37 45.80 -36.74
CA LEU A 10 -9.07 45.41 -35.36
C LEU A 10 -9.74 44.05 -35.09
N ALA A 11 -8.91 43.01 -34.95
CA ALA A 11 -9.29 41.78 -34.27
C ALA A 11 -9.25 42.04 -32.75
N GLY A 12 -10.35 41.77 -32.06
CA GLY A 12 -10.42 41.84 -30.60
C GLY A 12 -9.56 40.75 -29.95
N ALA A 13 -8.69 41.15 -29.03
CA ALA A 13 -7.97 40.25 -28.16
C ALA A 13 -8.88 39.83 -27.00
N ALA A 14 -9.24 38.54 -26.94
CA ALA A 14 -9.84 37.95 -25.75
C ALA A 14 -8.73 37.73 -24.70
N LEU A 15 -8.84 38.43 -23.56
CA LEU A 15 -8.03 38.19 -22.37
C LEU A 15 -8.40 36.82 -21.77
N GLY A 16 -7.38 36.05 -21.40
CA GLY A 16 -7.45 34.62 -21.12
C GLY A 16 -8.34 34.21 -19.94
N ALA A 17 -8.96 33.05 -20.11
CA ALA A 17 -9.59 32.31 -19.04
C ALA A 17 -8.53 31.82 -18.02
N PRO A 18 -8.86 31.75 -16.72
CA PRO A 18 -7.97 31.19 -15.71
C PRO A 18 -7.73 29.70 -15.99
N LEU A 19 -6.46 29.28 -15.91
CA LEU A 19 -6.06 27.88 -15.99
C LEU A 19 -6.65 27.14 -14.77
N GLN A 20 -7.58 26.21 -15.00
CA GLN A 20 -7.99 25.23 -13.99
C GLN A 20 -6.81 24.30 -13.67
N PRO A 21 -6.68 23.80 -12.42
CA PRO A 21 -5.76 22.71 -12.11
C PRO A 21 -6.06 21.54 -13.05
N SER A 22 -5.05 21.09 -13.79
CA SER A 22 -5.16 19.98 -14.72
C SER A 22 -5.49 18.70 -13.97
N ASP A 23 -6.65 18.10 -14.27
CA ASP A 23 -6.97 16.74 -13.86
C ASP A 23 -5.84 15.78 -14.29
N PRO A 24 -5.47 14.79 -13.46
CA PRO A 24 -4.46 13.81 -13.84
C PRO A 24 -4.92 13.05 -15.09
N VAL A 25 -4.08 13.09 -16.13
CA VAL A 25 -4.30 12.38 -17.38
C VAL A 25 -4.11 10.88 -17.12
N PHE A 26 -5.22 10.14 -17.07
CA PHE A 26 -5.19 8.67 -17.03
C PHE A 26 -4.72 8.13 -18.38
N THR A 27 -3.47 7.68 -18.45
CA THR A 27 -2.98 6.90 -19.58
C THR A 27 -3.55 5.49 -19.47
N ASN A 28 -4.42 5.15 -20.42
CA ASN A 28 -5.05 3.84 -20.50
C ASN A 28 -3.98 2.78 -20.82
N ALA A 29 -3.53 2.03 -19.82
CA ALA A 29 -2.62 0.91 -20.01
C ALA A 29 -3.31 -0.19 -20.82
N THR A 30 -2.62 -0.73 -21.82
CA THR A 30 -3.13 -1.84 -22.64
C THR A 30 -3.01 -3.14 -21.84
N ILE A 31 -4.14 -3.64 -21.30
CA ILE A 31 -4.19 -4.83 -20.45
C ILE A 31 -4.41 -6.07 -21.32
N THR A 32 -3.56 -7.08 -21.17
CA THR A 32 -3.83 -8.44 -21.66
C THR A 32 -4.81 -9.10 -20.70
N PRO A 33 -5.97 -9.63 -21.14
CA PRO A 33 -7.01 -10.11 -20.22
C PRO A 33 -6.54 -11.31 -19.38
N PRO A 34 -6.87 -11.36 -18.08
CA PRO A 34 -6.62 -12.53 -17.25
C PRO A 34 -7.52 -13.70 -17.64
N ILE A 35 -7.02 -14.91 -17.45
CA ILE A 35 -7.47 -16.15 -18.11
C ILE A 35 -8.82 -16.69 -17.56
N ASN A 36 -9.50 -16.02 -16.61
CA ASN A 36 -10.79 -16.52 -16.07
C ASN A 36 -11.69 -15.52 -15.31
N GLY A 37 -11.54 -14.20 -15.47
CA GLY A 37 -12.38 -13.24 -14.74
C GLY A 37 -12.54 -11.90 -15.45
N THR A 38 -13.66 -11.22 -15.19
CA THR A 38 -13.81 -9.82 -15.60
C THR A 38 -12.89 -8.95 -14.74
N THR A 39 -11.95 -8.23 -15.36
CA THR A 39 -11.14 -7.23 -14.67
C THR A 39 -12.06 -6.14 -14.09
N PRO A 40 -11.96 -5.82 -12.79
CA PRO A 40 -12.79 -4.80 -12.18
C PRO A 40 -12.40 -3.39 -12.64
N SER A 41 -13.25 -2.41 -12.38
CA SER A 41 -13.02 -1.01 -12.76
C SER A 41 -13.62 -0.07 -11.70
N PRO A 42 -12.98 1.08 -11.41
CA PRO A 42 -11.68 1.55 -11.93
C PRO A 42 -10.48 0.90 -11.22
N LEU A 43 -9.34 0.75 -11.91
CA LEU A 43 -8.11 0.21 -11.33
C LEU A 43 -7.19 1.33 -10.79
N GLN A 44 -6.30 0.98 -9.86
CA GLN A 44 -5.15 1.83 -9.53
C GLN A 44 -4.32 2.10 -10.81
N PRO A 45 -3.83 3.33 -11.00
CA PRO A 45 -2.91 3.63 -12.09
C PRO A 45 -1.68 2.73 -12.07
N GLY A 46 -1.23 2.27 -13.24
CA GLY A 46 0.01 1.49 -13.35
C GLY A 46 0.00 0.12 -12.66
N ILE A 47 -1.17 -0.39 -12.25
CA ILE A 47 -1.34 -1.76 -11.72
C ILE A 47 -0.70 -2.78 -12.67
N VAL A 48 -0.04 -3.80 -12.12
CA VAL A 48 0.61 -4.85 -12.93
C VAL A 48 -0.40 -5.63 -13.78
N SER A 49 0.04 -6.05 -14.97
CA SER A 49 -0.81 -6.71 -15.96
C SER A 49 -1.12 -8.18 -15.65
N ASN A 50 -0.31 -8.83 -14.80
CA ASN A 50 -0.49 -10.21 -14.36
C ASN A 50 -1.23 -10.31 -13.02
N CYS A 51 -1.97 -9.27 -12.62
CA CYS A 51 -2.80 -9.32 -11.42
C CYS A 51 -3.92 -10.36 -11.56
N ASP A 52 -4.13 -11.18 -10.53
CA ASP A 52 -5.18 -12.20 -10.50
C ASP A 52 -6.12 -12.11 -9.28
N GLU A 53 -5.80 -11.28 -8.28
CA GLU A 53 -6.72 -10.89 -7.21
C GLU A 53 -6.70 -9.38 -6.98
N TYR A 54 -7.89 -8.80 -6.77
CA TYR A 54 -8.07 -7.36 -6.60
C TYR A 54 -8.71 -7.02 -5.25
N TYR A 55 -8.30 -5.91 -4.65
CA TYR A 55 -8.88 -5.31 -3.45
C TYR A 55 -9.46 -3.94 -3.77
N PHE A 56 -10.71 -3.68 -3.37
CA PHE A 56 -11.33 -2.36 -3.52
C PHE A 56 -10.89 -1.43 -2.39
N VAL A 57 -10.08 -0.43 -2.73
CA VAL A 57 -9.50 0.53 -1.78
C VAL A 57 -10.60 1.46 -1.25
N LYS A 58 -10.82 1.43 0.06
CA LYS A 58 -11.79 2.29 0.72
C LYS A 58 -11.14 3.62 1.14
N PRO A 59 -11.92 4.69 1.32
CA PRO A 59 -11.41 5.91 1.92
C PRO A 59 -10.78 5.64 3.30
N GLY A 60 -9.52 6.05 3.46
CA GLY A 60 -8.74 5.86 4.69
C GLY A 60 -7.89 4.59 4.72
N ASP A 61 -8.03 3.67 3.76
CA ASP A 61 -7.11 2.54 3.63
C ASP A 61 -5.70 3.04 3.28
N ILE A 62 -4.69 2.39 3.86
CA ILE A 62 -3.27 2.56 3.51
C ILE A 62 -2.68 1.22 3.04
N CYS A 63 -1.60 1.27 2.27
CA CYS A 63 -1.02 0.11 1.59
C CYS A 63 -0.68 -1.00 2.57
N ILE A 64 -0.12 -0.63 3.73
CA ILE A 64 0.29 -1.61 4.73
C ILE A 64 -0.90 -2.36 5.33
N ASP A 65 -2.02 -1.69 5.56
CA ASP A 65 -3.23 -2.32 6.09
C ASP A 65 -3.80 -3.32 5.09
N ILE A 66 -3.83 -2.94 3.79
CA ILE A 66 -4.29 -3.82 2.71
C ILE A 66 -3.36 -5.01 2.54
N ALA A 67 -2.05 -4.77 2.43
CA ALA A 67 -1.03 -5.81 2.27
C ALA A 67 -1.13 -6.83 3.40
N SER A 68 -1.19 -6.35 4.64
CA SER A 68 -1.30 -7.19 5.81
C SER A 68 -2.61 -7.96 5.89
N ALA A 69 -3.74 -7.34 5.52
CA ALA A 69 -5.04 -8.00 5.46
C ALA A 69 -5.07 -9.10 4.38
N LYS A 70 -4.23 -8.99 3.36
CA LYS A 70 -4.06 -9.97 2.28
C LYS A 70 -2.91 -10.94 2.51
N GLY A 71 -2.16 -10.77 3.60
CA GLY A 71 -1.06 -11.65 3.96
C GLY A 71 0.12 -11.58 2.97
N ILE A 72 0.32 -10.42 2.35
CA ILE A 72 1.44 -10.11 1.45
C ILE A 72 2.33 -9.05 2.08
N THR A 73 3.56 -8.92 1.58
CA THR A 73 4.48 -7.88 2.07
C THR A 73 4.07 -6.50 1.54
N LEU A 74 4.50 -5.42 2.21
CA LEU A 74 4.30 -4.07 1.66
C LEU A 74 5.04 -3.92 0.33
N ASP A 75 6.22 -4.52 0.20
CA ASP A 75 7.02 -4.51 -1.03
C ASP A 75 6.30 -5.21 -2.19
N ASP A 76 5.67 -6.37 -1.95
CA ASP A 76 4.82 -7.04 -2.93
C ASP A 76 3.69 -6.12 -3.38
N PHE A 77 2.97 -5.53 -2.42
CA PHE A 77 1.85 -4.63 -2.73
C PHE A 77 2.30 -3.43 -3.57
N LEU A 78 3.41 -2.77 -3.20
CA LEU A 78 3.95 -1.63 -3.92
C LEU A 78 4.52 -2.02 -5.29
N THR A 79 5.13 -3.20 -5.40
CA THR A 79 5.58 -3.78 -6.68
C THR A 79 4.42 -4.00 -7.64
N TRP A 80 3.27 -4.45 -7.14
CA TRP A 80 2.09 -4.71 -7.96
C TRP A 80 1.24 -3.46 -8.24
N ASN A 81 1.42 -2.41 -7.43
CA ASN A 81 0.72 -1.13 -7.50
C ASN A 81 1.70 0.06 -7.48
N PRO A 82 2.63 0.17 -8.44
CA PRO A 82 3.77 1.09 -8.36
C PRO A 82 3.39 2.57 -8.24
N GLN A 83 2.22 2.96 -8.75
CA GLN A 83 1.75 4.35 -8.66
C GLN A 83 1.14 4.70 -7.29
N ALA A 84 0.95 3.73 -6.38
CA ALA A 84 0.67 4.04 -4.98
C ALA A 84 1.83 4.80 -4.31
N GLY A 85 3.04 4.68 -4.89
CA GLY A 85 4.27 5.35 -4.44
C GLY A 85 4.94 4.61 -3.28
N GLU A 86 6.27 4.75 -3.16
CA GLU A 86 7.09 4.08 -2.13
C GLU A 86 6.59 4.36 -0.69
N THR A 87 6.05 5.55 -0.46
CA THR A 87 5.47 5.97 0.83
C THR A 87 3.96 5.76 0.92
N CYS A 88 3.35 5.07 -0.06
CA CYS A 88 1.91 4.86 -0.18
C CYS A 88 1.04 6.13 -0.24
N THR A 89 1.62 7.30 -0.50
CA THR A 89 0.85 8.57 -0.46
C THR A 89 -0.08 8.77 -1.65
N ASN A 90 0.03 7.94 -2.69
CA ASN A 90 -0.72 8.07 -3.94
C ASN A 90 -1.73 6.93 -4.14
N LEU A 91 -2.00 6.12 -3.11
CA LEU A 91 -3.03 5.09 -3.16
C LEU A 91 -4.40 5.74 -3.32
N LEU A 92 -5.06 5.49 -4.46
CA LEU A 92 -6.36 6.09 -4.75
C LEU A 92 -7.52 5.31 -4.12
N ALA A 93 -8.32 5.96 -3.26
CA ALA A 93 -9.58 5.41 -2.81
C ALA A 93 -10.57 5.21 -3.97
N ASP A 94 -11.56 4.34 -3.77
CA ASP A 94 -12.61 3.98 -4.72
C ASP A 94 -12.09 3.37 -6.04
N THR A 95 -10.90 2.77 -6.00
CA THR A 95 -10.30 2.02 -7.11
C THR A 95 -9.85 0.63 -6.64
N TYR A 96 -9.56 -0.26 -7.58
CA TYR A 96 -9.07 -1.61 -7.31
C TYR A 96 -7.54 -1.68 -7.38
N ALA A 97 -6.91 -2.11 -6.29
CA ALA A 97 -5.50 -2.42 -6.20
C ALA A 97 -5.25 -3.93 -6.41
N CYS A 98 -4.07 -4.29 -6.90
CA CYS A 98 -3.64 -5.67 -7.02
C CYS A 98 -3.17 -6.22 -5.68
N VAL A 99 -3.60 -7.43 -5.33
CA VAL A 99 -3.22 -8.09 -4.07
C VAL A 99 -2.80 -9.55 -4.25
N SER A 100 -2.76 -10.01 -5.50
CA SER A 100 -2.08 -11.24 -5.92
C SER A 100 -1.79 -11.17 -7.41
N VAL A 101 -0.70 -11.82 -7.82
CA VAL A 101 -0.33 -11.98 -9.23
C VAL A 101 -0.29 -13.45 -9.62
N VAL A 102 -0.45 -13.74 -10.92
CA VAL A 102 -0.41 -15.11 -11.44
C VAL A 102 0.89 -15.80 -11.01
N GLY A 103 0.74 -16.92 -10.29
CA GLY A 103 1.85 -17.73 -9.79
C GLY A 103 2.36 -17.33 -8.40
N HIS A 104 1.83 -16.28 -7.79
CA HIS A 104 2.07 -15.96 -6.39
C HIS A 104 1.33 -16.95 -5.49
N THR A 105 2.07 -17.61 -4.61
CA THR A 105 1.49 -18.38 -3.51
C THR A 105 1.73 -17.60 -2.22
N PRO A 106 0.67 -17.09 -1.56
CA PRO A 106 0.84 -16.38 -0.30
C PRO A 106 1.53 -17.30 0.71
N THR A 107 2.50 -16.75 1.43
CA THR A 107 3.19 -17.49 2.48
C THR A 107 2.16 -17.92 3.53
N PRO A 108 2.02 -19.23 3.80
CA PRO A 108 1.04 -19.70 4.77
C PRO A 108 1.34 -19.10 6.14
N THR A 109 0.41 -18.30 6.67
CA THR A 109 0.45 -17.84 8.06
C THR A 109 -0.34 -18.76 8.96
N LYS A 110 -0.30 -20.08 8.69
CA LYS A 110 -0.78 -21.05 9.66
C LYS A 110 0.40 -21.35 10.58
N PRO A 111 0.42 -20.79 11.80
CA PRO A 111 1.51 -21.03 12.72
C PRO A 111 1.58 -22.51 13.08
N SER A 112 2.81 -23.00 13.26
CA SER A 112 3.10 -24.40 13.57
C SER A 112 2.51 -24.84 14.92
N ASN A 113 2.18 -23.88 15.78
CA ASN A 113 1.62 -24.10 17.12
C ASN A 113 0.08 -24.16 17.19
N GLY A 114 -0.64 -23.92 16.08
CA GLY A 114 -2.11 -23.98 16.03
C GLY A 114 -2.85 -22.79 16.66
N ILE A 115 -2.15 -21.72 17.07
CA ILE A 115 -2.75 -20.49 17.61
C ILE A 115 -2.99 -19.53 16.45
N GLU A 116 -4.22 -19.11 16.17
CA GLU A 116 -4.45 -18.16 15.08
C GLU A 116 -3.71 -16.83 15.29
N THR A 117 -2.89 -16.45 14.31
CA THR A 117 -2.15 -15.20 14.33
C THR A 117 -3.09 -14.04 13.99
N PRO A 118 -3.31 -13.08 14.91
CA PRO A 118 -4.13 -11.90 14.62
C PRO A 118 -3.48 -11.06 13.52
N ARG A 119 -4.27 -10.62 12.55
CA ARG A 119 -3.84 -9.70 11.49
C ARG A 119 -4.25 -8.26 11.84
N PRO A 120 -3.54 -7.25 11.34
CA PRO A 120 -2.31 -7.31 10.52
C PRO A 120 -1.06 -7.66 11.34
N ILE A 121 0.01 -8.15 10.69
CA ILE A 121 1.35 -8.37 11.30
C ILE A 121 2.39 -7.76 10.37
N GLN A 122 3.55 -7.40 10.91
CA GLN A 122 4.71 -7.18 10.07
C GLN A 122 5.23 -8.49 9.48
N GLU A 123 5.94 -8.38 8.36
CA GLU A 123 6.58 -9.55 7.73
C GLU A 123 7.64 -10.19 8.62
N GLY A 124 7.90 -11.47 8.40
CA GLY A 124 8.95 -12.21 9.10
C GLY A 124 8.63 -12.60 10.55
N MET A 125 7.46 -12.23 11.10
CA MET A 125 7.07 -12.66 12.44
C MET A 125 7.10 -14.20 12.56
N VAL A 126 7.66 -14.69 13.66
CA VAL A 126 7.84 -16.13 13.89
C VAL A 126 6.51 -16.90 13.95
N ASP A 127 6.54 -18.15 13.51
CA ASP A 127 5.38 -19.03 13.40
C ASP A 127 5.03 -19.75 14.71
N ASN A 128 5.85 -19.63 15.75
CA ASN A 128 5.61 -20.20 17.07
C ASN A 128 5.13 -19.16 18.10
N CYS A 129 4.74 -17.96 17.65
CA CYS A 129 4.18 -16.92 18.50
C CYS A 129 2.89 -17.37 19.20
N ASN A 130 2.79 -17.17 20.51
CA ASN A 130 1.61 -17.50 21.31
C ASN A 130 1.02 -16.30 22.06
N LYS A 131 1.68 -15.14 21.99
CA LYS A 131 1.23 -13.91 22.64
C LYS A 131 1.50 -12.72 21.72
N PHE A 132 0.46 -11.91 21.52
CA PHE A 132 0.48 -10.81 20.56
C PHE A 132 0.14 -9.50 21.27
N HIS A 133 0.74 -8.42 20.80
CA HIS A 133 0.43 -7.06 21.21
C HIS A 133 0.13 -6.22 19.97
N PHE A 134 -1.01 -5.53 19.94
CA PHE A 134 -1.35 -4.64 18.83
C PHE A 134 -0.71 -3.27 19.09
N VAL A 135 0.29 -2.92 18.29
CA VAL A 135 1.07 -1.69 18.43
C VAL A 135 0.17 -0.50 18.08
N GLU A 136 -0.12 0.36 19.05
CA GLU A 136 -0.90 1.57 18.78
C GLU A 136 -0.05 2.68 18.13
N SER A 137 -0.71 3.60 17.42
CA SER A 137 -0.02 4.75 16.84
C SER A 137 0.66 5.60 17.92
N GLY A 138 1.99 5.74 17.80
CA GLY A 138 2.82 6.51 18.73
C GLY A 138 3.33 5.71 19.93
N GLU A 139 3.02 4.42 20.00
CA GLU A 139 3.58 3.53 21.00
C GLU A 139 5.07 3.27 20.78
N SER A 140 5.82 3.16 21.87
CA SER A 140 7.28 2.99 21.83
C SER A 140 7.69 1.57 22.16
N CYS A 141 8.70 1.03 21.48
CA CYS A 141 9.23 -0.30 21.76
C CYS A 141 9.60 -0.52 23.24
N PRO A 142 10.27 0.45 23.93
CA PRO A 142 10.56 0.31 25.36
C PRO A 142 9.32 0.16 26.26
N ALA A 143 8.17 0.73 25.87
CA ALA A 143 6.92 0.57 26.60
C ALA A 143 6.41 -0.88 26.51
N ILE A 144 6.42 -1.45 25.30
CA ILE A 144 6.01 -2.84 25.03
C ILE A 144 6.96 -3.81 25.74
N GLN A 145 8.28 -3.61 25.62
CA GLN A 145 9.28 -4.42 26.31
C GLN A 145 9.04 -4.47 27.82
N LYS A 146 8.74 -3.30 28.42
CA LYS A 146 8.44 -3.18 29.84
C LYS A 146 7.11 -3.85 30.22
N GLU A 147 6.08 -3.73 29.38
CA GLU A 147 4.76 -4.34 29.63
C GLU A 147 4.83 -5.87 29.66
N TYR A 148 5.54 -6.46 28.70
CA TYR A 148 5.62 -7.91 28.54
C TYR A 148 6.82 -8.54 29.25
N GLY A 149 7.77 -7.73 29.73
CA GLY A 149 9.00 -8.21 30.35
C GLY A 149 9.92 -8.93 29.36
N VAL A 150 9.96 -8.47 28.11
CA VAL A 150 10.72 -9.07 27.00
C VAL A 150 11.97 -8.25 26.67
N SER A 151 13.08 -8.93 26.37
CA SER A 151 14.32 -8.27 25.96
C SER A 151 14.20 -7.72 24.52
N LEU A 152 15.03 -6.73 24.16
CA LEU A 152 15.08 -6.23 22.78
C LEU A 152 15.51 -7.35 21.81
N GLU A 153 16.47 -8.15 22.24
CA GLU A 153 16.99 -9.29 21.48
C GLU A 153 15.89 -10.32 21.18
N ASP A 154 15.11 -10.72 22.20
CA ASP A 154 13.99 -11.64 22.01
C ASP A 154 12.91 -11.03 21.11
N LEU A 155 12.59 -9.75 21.32
CA LEU A 155 11.55 -9.06 20.56
C LEU A 155 11.92 -8.94 19.07
N ALA A 156 13.16 -8.55 18.75
CA ALA A 156 13.69 -8.49 17.39
C ALA A 156 13.81 -9.88 16.76
N LYS A 157 14.21 -10.89 17.55
CA LYS A 157 14.26 -12.28 17.09
C LYS A 157 12.89 -12.83 16.70
N TRP A 158 11.83 -12.44 17.41
CA TRP A 158 10.46 -12.87 17.09
C TRP A 158 9.80 -12.03 16.00
N ASN A 159 10.28 -10.80 15.80
CA ASN A 159 9.74 -9.84 14.84
C ASN A 159 10.88 -9.18 14.05
N PRO A 160 11.54 -9.89 13.13
CA PRO A 160 12.75 -9.40 12.45
C PRO A 160 12.59 -8.06 11.73
N ALA A 161 11.37 -7.75 11.26
CA ALA A 161 11.07 -6.50 10.59
C ALA A 161 11.17 -5.25 11.49
N ILE A 162 11.23 -5.39 12.82
CA ILE A 162 11.44 -4.21 13.71
C ILE A 162 12.90 -3.77 13.77
N GLU A 163 13.83 -4.59 13.24
CA GLU A 163 15.29 -4.44 13.38
C GLU A 163 15.79 -4.55 14.83
N ASP A 164 17.12 -4.58 15.03
CA ASP A 164 17.73 -4.78 16.34
C ASP A 164 17.55 -3.58 17.30
N ASP A 165 17.00 -2.46 16.82
CA ASP A 165 16.76 -1.23 17.57
C ASP A 165 15.28 -0.78 17.60
N CYS A 166 14.36 -1.61 17.11
CA CYS A 166 12.93 -1.31 16.96
C CYS A 166 12.60 -0.08 16.09
N THR A 167 13.53 0.45 15.30
CA THR A 167 13.28 1.66 14.48
C THR A 167 12.23 1.41 13.40
N MET A 168 12.07 0.16 13.00
CA MET A 168 11.11 -0.26 11.96
C MET A 168 9.84 -0.88 12.55
N MET A 169 9.51 -0.62 13.83
CA MET A 169 8.25 -1.06 14.43
C MET A 169 7.05 -0.26 13.88
N TRP A 170 6.16 -0.93 13.14
CA TRP A 170 4.99 -0.31 12.52
C TRP A 170 3.82 -0.26 13.50
N ALA A 171 3.23 0.91 13.64
CA ALA A 171 1.94 1.07 14.29
C ALA A 171 0.84 0.31 13.54
N ASN A 172 -0.25 0.04 14.24
CA ASN A 172 -1.42 -0.69 13.79
C ASN A 172 -1.12 -2.12 13.32
N THR A 173 -0.10 -2.77 13.88
CA THR A 173 0.25 -4.17 13.59
C THR A 173 0.34 -5.00 14.86
N ASN A 174 0.10 -6.31 14.75
CA ASN A 174 0.30 -7.26 15.84
C ASN A 174 1.79 -7.67 15.87
N LEU A 175 2.40 -7.44 17.03
CA LEU A 175 3.77 -7.80 17.36
C LEU A 175 3.79 -9.05 18.22
N CYS A 176 4.67 -10.00 17.92
CA CYS A 176 4.89 -11.15 18.77
C CYS A 176 5.63 -10.75 20.05
N VAL A 177 5.02 -11.01 21.20
CA VAL A 177 5.59 -10.71 22.53
C VAL A 177 5.75 -11.95 23.40
N GLY A 178 5.62 -13.13 22.79
CA GLY A 178 5.86 -14.41 23.44
C GLY A 178 5.70 -15.59 22.47
N VAL A 179 6.51 -16.63 22.68
CA VAL A 179 6.52 -17.85 21.87
C VAL A 179 6.24 -19.09 22.72
N VAL A 180 5.81 -20.17 22.07
CA VAL A 180 5.81 -21.51 22.70
C VAL A 180 7.25 -22.00 22.77
N ALA A 181 7.65 -22.51 23.94
CA ALA A 181 8.96 -23.12 24.19
C ALA A 181 9.13 -24.46 23.44
#